data_AF-A0A1W6LPF3-F1
#
_entry.id   AF-A0A1W6LPF3-F1
#
_cell.length_a   1.000
_cell.length_b   1.000
_cell.length_c   1.000
_cell.angle_alpha   90.00
_cell.angle_beta   90.00
_cell.angle_gamma   90.00
#
_symmetry.space_group_name_H-M   'P 1'
#
loop_
_entity.id
_entity.type
_entity.pdbx_description
1 polymer ?
#
loop_
_entity_poly.entity_id
_entity_poly.type
_entity_poly.pdbx_seq_one_letter_code
_entity_poly.pdbx_strand_id
1 'polypeptide(L)'
;MPYYVEGMWMRSQEGLTAQLLGPCTVNTSVKGTKVQVKEITAYPFSDKIEFAVSPEKPVEFALSLRIPEAAEGVKISGAKQFHRKGNYLTIKRTWESGDKFTVSFDFPIDIIKDDPDSQYYFQRGPLVYVLPIDYEMELLPEGKVYDTKATDRTGWNYKLPRKPEFFCEKIQGDYLHPWAKPSVQLSGKMLNEEGELVNVNLKPIGSTVLRRTSFPMESKQD
;
A
#
# COMPACT_ATOMS: atom_id res chain seq x y z
N MET A 1 2.75 8.11 15.40
CA MET A 1 3.98 7.72 14.66
C MET A 1 4.99 6.91 15.49
N PRO A 2 5.27 7.19 16.77
CA PRO A 2 6.26 6.42 17.54
C PRO A 2 5.98 4.90 17.58
N TYR A 3 4.73 4.53 17.88
CA TYR A 3 4.32 3.11 17.98
C TYR A 3 4.44 2.31 16.68
N TYR A 4 4.25 2.94 15.52
CA TYR A 4 4.39 2.24 14.24
C TYR A 4 5.84 1.81 14.04
N VAL A 5 6.78 2.74 14.24
CA VAL A 5 8.23 2.50 14.07
C VAL A 5 8.73 1.47 15.08
N GLU A 6 8.31 1.58 16.35
CA GLU A 6 8.63 0.61 17.40
C GLU A 6 8.10 -0.80 17.09
N GLY A 7 6.93 -0.89 16.46
CA GLY A 7 6.28 -2.15 16.12
C GLY A 7 6.77 -2.80 14.81
N MET A 8 7.66 -2.16 14.04
CA MET A 8 8.07 -2.69 12.74
C MET A 8 8.88 -3.99 12.86
N TRP A 9 9.72 -4.10 13.88
CA TRP A 9 10.62 -5.23 14.07
C TRP A 9 10.49 -5.83 15.46
N MET A 10 10.49 -7.16 15.52
CA MET A 10 10.44 -7.92 16.77
C MET A 10 11.55 -8.97 16.82
N ARG A 11 11.98 -9.34 18.03
CA ARG A 11 12.79 -10.53 18.25
C ARG A 11 11.86 -11.74 18.35
N SER A 12 12.26 -12.85 17.74
CA SER A 12 11.66 -14.17 17.95
C SER A 12 12.67 -15.09 18.63
N GLN A 13 12.24 -16.30 19.03
CA GLN A 13 13.16 -17.30 19.58
C GLN A 13 14.24 -17.72 18.56
N GLU A 14 13.93 -17.66 17.26
CA GLU A 14 14.83 -18.12 16.21
C GLU A 14 15.58 -16.99 15.48
N GLY A 15 15.24 -15.73 15.72
CA GLY A 15 15.90 -14.58 15.11
C GLY A 15 15.06 -13.30 15.13
N LEU A 16 14.80 -12.73 13.96
CA LEU A 16 14.17 -11.42 13.79
C LEU A 16 12.92 -11.53 12.92
N THR A 17 11.90 -10.71 13.23
CA THR A 17 10.65 -10.66 12.47
C THR A 17 10.33 -9.23 12.04
N ALA A 18 10.17 -9.00 10.74
CA ALA A 18 9.57 -7.79 10.19
C ALA A 18 8.04 -7.90 10.26
N GLN A 19 7.44 -7.20 11.21
CA GLN A 19 6.01 -7.25 11.53
C GLN A 19 5.19 -6.25 10.70
N LEU A 20 5.72 -5.04 10.54
CA LEU A 20 5.16 -3.98 9.72
C LEU A 20 6.15 -3.63 8.63
N LEU A 21 5.63 -3.21 7.47
CA LEU A 21 6.41 -3.05 6.26
C LEU A 21 6.55 -1.57 5.92
N GLY A 22 7.77 -1.12 5.72
CA GLY A 22 8.11 0.27 5.41
C GLY A 22 9.61 0.53 5.43
N PRO A 23 10.07 1.66 4.87
CA PRO A 23 11.49 1.99 4.84
C PRO A 23 12.02 2.21 6.26
N CYS A 24 12.93 1.34 6.71
CA CYS A 24 13.53 1.45 8.04
C CYS A 24 14.90 0.78 8.13
N THR A 25 15.59 1.04 9.24
CA THR A 25 16.83 0.32 9.60
C THR A 25 16.73 -0.08 11.06
N VAL A 26 16.88 -1.38 11.33
CA VAL A 26 16.99 -1.92 12.68
C VAL A 26 18.45 -2.27 12.98
N ASN A 27 18.95 -1.82 14.13
CA ASN A 27 20.24 -2.22 14.67
C ASN A 27 19.99 -3.02 15.95
N THR A 28 20.48 -4.25 16.00
CA THR A 28 20.22 -5.18 17.10
C THR A 28 21.36 -6.16 17.28
N SER A 29 21.18 -7.17 18.14
CA SER A 29 22.12 -8.25 18.34
C SER A 29 21.45 -9.61 18.24
N VAL A 30 22.04 -10.54 17.50
CA VAL A 30 21.54 -11.92 17.38
C VAL A 30 22.66 -12.86 17.77
N LYS A 31 22.42 -13.74 18.75
CA LYS A 31 23.44 -14.65 19.31
C LYS A 31 24.76 -13.94 19.69
N GLY A 32 24.66 -12.72 20.23
CA GLY A 32 25.82 -11.90 20.62
C GLY A 32 26.50 -11.11 19.50
N THR A 33 26.15 -11.36 18.22
CA THR A 33 26.67 -10.62 17.07
C THR A 33 25.81 -9.39 16.78
N LYS A 34 26.42 -8.22 16.59
CA LYS A 34 25.69 -7.02 16.14
C LYS A 34 25.19 -7.23 14.71
N VAL A 35 23.92 -6.91 14.46
CA VAL A 35 23.27 -7.07 13.16
C VAL A 35 22.52 -5.79 12.82
N GLN A 36 22.77 -5.27 11.62
CA GLN A 36 21.93 -4.28 10.98
C GLN A 36 21.06 -4.96 9.93
N VAL A 37 19.77 -4.63 9.90
CA VAL A 37 18.88 -5.00 8.79
C VAL A 37 18.22 -3.73 8.26
N LYS A 38 18.34 -3.51 6.95
CA LYS A 38 17.65 -2.43 6.25
C LYS A 38 16.46 -3.01 5.50
N GLU A 39 15.31 -2.39 5.69
CA GLU A 39 14.12 -2.62 4.88
C GLU A 39 14.02 -1.46 3.88
N ILE A 40 14.15 -1.77 2.61
CA ILE A 40 14.25 -0.81 1.51
C ILE A 40 13.03 -0.99 0.63
N THR A 41 12.07 -0.08 0.75
CA THR A 41 10.81 -0.16 0.03
C THR A 41 10.13 1.21 -0.07
N ALA A 42 9.26 1.34 -1.08
CA ALA A 42 8.27 2.42 -1.17
C ALA A 42 6.86 1.93 -0.78
N TYR A 43 6.73 0.77 -0.14
CA TYR A 43 5.47 0.30 0.45
C TYR A 43 4.86 1.40 1.32
N PRO A 44 3.55 1.70 1.19
CA PRO A 44 2.53 0.94 0.47
C PRO A 44 2.39 1.25 -1.04
N PHE A 45 3.18 2.16 -1.61
CA PHE A 45 3.11 2.56 -3.02
C PHE A 45 3.96 1.66 -3.95
N SER A 46 4.59 0.64 -3.40
CA SER A 46 5.31 -0.40 -4.12
C SER A 46 5.06 -1.75 -3.46
N ASP A 47 4.93 -2.79 -4.27
CA ASP A 47 4.72 -4.16 -3.77
C ASP A 47 6.06 -4.87 -3.48
N LYS A 48 7.19 -4.20 -3.74
CA LYS A 48 8.55 -4.76 -3.61
C LYS A 48 9.21 -4.29 -2.32
N ILE A 49 9.82 -5.22 -1.60
CA ILE A 49 10.63 -4.96 -0.40
C ILE A 49 11.98 -5.65 -0.57
N GLU A 50 13.06 -4.87 -0.49
CA GLU A 50 14.42 -5.41 -0.39
C GLU A 50 14.87 -5.39 1.07
N PHE A 51 15.38 -6.51 1.54
CA PHE A 51 16.05 -6.61 2.83
C PHE A 51 17.55 -6.73 2.59
N ALA A 52 18.33 -5.85 3.23
CA ALA A 52 19.78 -5.93 3.28
C ALA A 52 20.23 -6.25 4.70
N VAL A 53 20.92 -7.37 4.88
CA VAL A 53 21.37 -7.89 6.17
C VAL A 53 22.88 -7.67 6.30
N SER A 54 23.31 -7.13 7.43
CA SER A 54 24.71 -6.77 7.66
C SER A 54 25.11 -7.08 9.10
N PRO A 55 25.47 -8.35 9.39
CA PRO A 55 26.03 -8.73 10.67
C PRO A 55 27.53 -8.39 10.74
N GLU A 56 28.04 -8.14 11.95
CA GLU A 56 29.47 -7.88 12.19
C GLU A 56 30.35 -9.10 11.84
N LYS A 57 29.81 -10.31 12.03
CA LYS A 57 30.43 -11.60 11.68
C LYS A 57 29.34 -12.54 11.16
N PRO A 58 29.66 -13.54 10.32
CA PRO A 58 28.67 -14.51 9.86
C PRO A 58 27.89 -15.12 11.03
N VAL A 59 26.56 -15.07 10.96
CA VAL A 59 25.69 -15.55 12.04
C VAL A 59 24.42 -16.17 11.48
N GLU A 60 24.08 -17.35 11.98
CA GLU A 60 22.86 -18.06 11.59
C GLU A 60 21.67 -17.61 12.43
N PHE A 61 20.60 -17.17 11.77
CA PHE A 61 19.31 -16.90 12.39
C PHE A 61 18.17 -16.92 11.37
N ALA A 62 16.94 -17.06 11.87
CA ALA A 62 15.73 -16.93 11.08
C ALA A 62 15.35 -15.44 10.92
N LEU A 63 15.17 -15.00 9.69
CA LEU A 63 14.55 -13.73 9.37
C LEU A 63 13.15 -14.03 8.82
N SER A 64 12.13 -13.63 9.58
CA SER A 64 10.73 -13.76 9.22
C SER A 64 10.16 -12.41 8.78
N LEU A 65 9.18 -12.43 7.89
CA LEU A 65 8.37 -11.25 7.57
C LEU A 65 6.90 -11.63 7.51
N ARG A 66 6.04 -10.69 7.93
CA ARG A 66 4.59 -10.83 7.77
C ARG A 66 4.20 -10.64 6.31
N ILE A 67 3.47 -11.60 5.77
CA ILE A 67 2.76 -11.51 4.50
C ILE A 67 1.45 -10.76 4.78
N PRO A 68 1.20 -9.60 4.13
CA PRO A 68 -0.08 -8.90 4.25
C PRO A 68 -1.24 -9.80 3.81
N GLU A 69 -2.36 -9.75 4.52
CA GLU A 69 -3.51 -10.61 4.26
C GLU A 69 -4.11 -10.42 2.86
N ALA A 70 -4.11 -9.17 2.37
CA ALA A 70 -4.55 -8.83 1.02
C ALA A 70 -3.62 -9.32 -0.10
N ALA A 71 -2.46 -9.93 0.21
CA ALA A 71 -1.55 -10.44 -0.81
C ALA A 71 -1.96 -11.85 -1.23
N GLU A 72 -2.35 -12.03 -2.49
CA GLU A 72 -2.66 -13.34 -3.06
C GLU A 72 -1.38 -14.13 -3.40
N GLY A 73 -0.33 -13.40 -3.81
CA GLY A 73 0.93 -13.97 -4.26
C GLY A 73 2.14 -13.41 -3.52
N VAL A 74 3.18 -14.23 -3.40
CA VAL A 74 4.50 -13.83 -2.87
C VAL A 74 5.59 -14.38 -3.78
N LYS A 75 6.45 -13.50 -4.28
CA LYS A 75 7.65 -13.85 -5.07
C LYS A 75 8.89 -13.48 -4.28
N ILE A 76 9.90 -14.34 -4.30
CA ILE A 76 11.15 -14.15 -3.55
C ILE A 76 12.33 -14.28 -4.52
N SER A 77 13.29 -13.38 -4.38
CA SER A 77 14.57 -13.43 -5.08
C SER A 77 15.72 -13.26 -4.08
N GLY A 78 16.84 -13.96 -4.28
CA GLY A 78 18.00 -13.93 -3.37
C GLY A 78 17.93 -14.90 -2.18
N ALA A 79 16.87 -15.72 -2.08
CA ALA A 79 16.75 -16.81 -1.12
C ALA A 79 16.19 -18.07 -1.78
N LYS A 80 16.99 -19.16 -1.79
CA LYS A 80 16.61 -20.44 -2.41
C LYS A 80 15.71 -21.31 -1.52
N GLN A 81 15.85 -21.17 -0.20
CA GLN A 81 15.11 -21.95 0.79
C GLN A 81 14.37 -21.00 1.71
N PHE A 82 13.06 -21.19 1.82
CA PHE A 82 12.18 -20.43 2.69
C PHE A 82 11.00 -21.30 3.12
N HIS A 83 10.40 -20.97 4.25
CA HIS A 83 9.24 -21.66 4.80
C HIS A 83 8.10 -20.67 4.98
N ARG A 84 6.89 -21.04 4.55
CA ARG A 84 5.67 -20.28 4.83
C ARG A 84 4.88 -20.98 5.94
N LYS A 85 4.52 -20.25 6.98
CA LYS A 85 3.64 -20.72 8.07
C LYS A 85 2.63 -19.64 8.40
N GLY A 86 1.36 -19.89 8.11
CA GLY A 86 0.31 -18.87 8.18
C GLY A 86 0.67 -17.64 7.34
N ASN A 87 0.60 -16.46 7.97
CA ASN A 87 0.93 -15.17 7.35
C ASN A 87 2.40 -14.78 7.53
N TYR A 88 3.30 -15.74 7.74
CA TYR A 88 4.73 -15.48 7.84
C TYR A 88 5.53 -16.25 6.82
N LEU A 89 6.50 -15.55 6.23
CA LEU A 89 7.55 -16.10 5.38
C LEU A 89 8.87 -16.04 6.16
N THR A 90 9.57 -17.17 6.27
CA THR A 90 10.80 -17.29 7.06
C THR A 90 11.94 -17.81 6.20
N ILE A 91 13.07 -17.10 6.24
CA ILE A 91 14.35 -17.50 5.65
C ILE A 91 15.32 -17.74 6.80
N LYS A 92 15.83 -18.97 6.92
CA LYS A 92 16.80 -19.35 7.94
C LYS A 92 18.07 -19.80 7.26
N ARG A 93 19.17 -19.10 7.51
CA ARG A 93 20.51 -19.40 6.99
C ARG A 93 21.57 -18.66 7.80
N THR A 94 22.84 -18.94 7.51
CA THR A 94 23.96 -18.08 7.91
C THR A 94 23.92 -16.82 7.07
N TRP A 95 23.81 -15.67 7.72
CA TRP A 95 23.83 -14.36 7.06
C TRP A 95 25.25 -13.79 7.09
N GLU A 96 25.67 -13.23 5.96
CA GLU A 96 26.94 -12.51 5.81
C GLU A 96 26.71 -11.03 5.50
N SER A 97 27.73 -10.19 5.71
CA SER A 97 27.61 -8.77 5.45
C SER A 97 27.36 -8.48 3.98
N GLY A 98 26.27 -7.77 3.68
CA GLY A 98 25.87 -7.44 2.31
C GLY A 98 24.89 -8.43 1.71
N ASP A 99 24.46 -9.45 2.46
CA ASP A 99 23.39 -10.34 2.04
C ASP A 99 22.11 -9.57 1.74
N LYS A 100 21.48 -9.94 0.64
CA LYS A 100 20.23 -9.34 0.19
C LYS A 100 19.24 -10.38 -0.28
N PHE A 101 17.97 -10.10 -0.04
CA PHE A 101 16.87 -10.77 -0.70
C PHE A 101 15.73 -9.77 -0.93
N THR A 102 14.91 -10.06 -1.92
CA THR A 102 13.73 -9.28 -2.25
C THR A 102 12.49 -10.14 -2.06
N VAL A 103 11.44 -9.55 -1.49
CA VAL A 103 10.09 -10.07 -1.51
C VAL A 103 9.23 -9.14 -2.36
N SER A 104 8.36 -9.70 -3.19
CA SER A 104 7.36 -8.93 -3.94
C SER A 104 5.99 -9.56 -3.73
N PHE A 105 5.02 -8.74 -3.36
CA PHE A 105 3.64 -9.16 -3.17
C PHE A 105 2.84 -8.96 -4.46
N ASP A 106 1.85 -9.82 -4.65
CA ASP A 106 0.82 -9.64 -5.67
C ASP A 106 -0.45 -9.15 -4.99
N PHE A 107 -0.86 -7.92 -5.29
CA PHE A 107 -2.05 -7.30 -4.73
C PHE A 107 -3.09 -7.09 -5.85
N PRO A 108 -4.22 -7.82 -5.81
CA PRO A 108 -5.33 -7.59 -6.73
C PRO A 108 -5.99 -6.24 -6.43
N ILE A 109 -6.82 -5.79 -7.38
CA ILE A 109 -7.73 -4.67 -7.15
C ILE A 109 -9.05 -5.28 -6.67
N ASP A 110 -9.37 -5.03 -5.41
CA ASP A 110 -10.61 -5.42 -4.79
C ASP A 110 -11.65 -4.31 -4.97
N ILE A 111 -12.84 -4.69 -5.41
CA ILE A 111 -14.02 -3.81 -5.49
C ILE A 111 -15.00 -4.31 -4.44
N ILE A 112 -15.01 -3.63 -3.30
CA ILE A 112 -15.66 -4.10 -2.08
C ILE A 112 -16.99 -3.36 -1.91
N LYS A 113 -18.04 -4.11 -1.62
CA LYS A 113 -19.37 -3.56 -1.34
C LYS A 113 -19.41 -2.98 0.07
N ASP A 114 -19.87 -1.75 0.19
CA ASP A 114 -20.15 -1.04 1.44
C ASP A 114 -21.65 -1.13 1.74
N ASP A 115 -22.03 -2.07 2.60
CA ASP A 115 -23.41 -2.24 3.07
C ASP A 115 -23.68 -1.28 4.25
N PRO A 116 -24.84 -0.60 4.31
CA PRO A 116 -26.10 -0.91 3.63
C PRO A 116 -26.38 -0.12 2.34
N ASP A 117 -25.58 0.88 1.99
CA ASP A 117 -25.90 1.85 0.93
C ASP A 117 -25.72 1.30 -0.49
N SER A 118 -25.33 0.02 -0.62
CA SER A 118 -25.07 -0.66 -1.89
C SER A 118 -24.09 0.11 -2.79
N GLN A 119 -23.14 0.79 -2.15
CA GLN A 119 -22.02 1.45 -2.80
C GLN A 119 -20.82 0.52 -2.84
N TYR A 120 -19.84 0.83 -3.67
CA TYR A 120 -18.62 0.05 -3.83
C TYR A 120 -17.40 0.96 -3.74
N TYR A 121 -16.35 0.51 -3.07
CA TYR A 121 -15.06 1.21 -3.01
C TYR A 121 -13.93 0.31 -3.51
N PHE A 122 -12.82 0.94 -3.89
CA PHE A 122 -11.65 0.26 -4.44
C PHE A 122 -10.57 0.13 -3.38
N GLN A 123 -10.00 -1.06 -3.27
CA GLN A 123 -8.83 -1.34 -2.44
C GLN A 123 -7.79 -2.10 -3.25
N ARG A 124 -6.51 -1.81 -3.01
CA ARG A 124 -5.40 -2.63 -3.50
C ARG A 124 -4.33 -2.69 -2.43
N GLY A 125 -4.12 -3.89 -1.88
CA GLY A 125 -3.25 -4.07 -0.71
C GLY A 125 -3.74 -3.20 0.46
N PRO A 126 -2.88 -2.40 1.10
CA PRO A 126 -3.27 -1.53 2.21
C PRO A 126 -3.88 -0.18 1.78
N LEU A 127 -4.00 0.08 0.47
CA LEU A 127 -4.46 1.37 -0.05
C LEU A 127 -5.92 1.31 -0.49
N VAL A 128 -6.74 2.22 0.04
CA VAL A 128 -8.06 2.54 -0.49
C VAL A 128 -7.92 3.64 -1.55
N TYR A 129 -8.64 3.50 -2.65
CA TYR A 129 -8.61 4.43 -3.79
C TYR A 129 -9.92 5.19 -3.94
N VAL A 130 -9.81 6.46 -4.31
CA VAL A 130 -10.93 7.41 -4.36
C VAL A 130 -10.86 8.25 -5.62
N LEU A 131 -12.01 8.75 -6.08
CA LEU A 131 -12.07 9.73 -7.16
C LEU A 131 -11.79 11.12 -6.57
N PRO A 132 -10.68 11.79 -6.95
CA PRO A 132 -10.46 13.18 -6.54
C PRO A 132 -11.54 14.09 -7.13
N ILE A 133 -11.92 15.12 -6.38
CA ILE A 133 -12.82 16.19 -6.82
C ILE A 133 -12.01 17.48 -6.82
N ASP A 134 -12.04 18.23 -7.91
CA ASP A 134 -11.36 19.51 -7.99
C ASP A 134 -12.00 20.53 -7.04
N TYR A 135 -11.16 21.34 -6.40
CA TYR A 135 -11.59 22.21 -5.32
C TYR A 135 -10.76 23.49 -5.24
N GLU A 136 -11.35 24.51 -4.64
CA GLU A 136 -10.70 25.72 -4.18
C GLU A 136 -10.69 25.75 -2.64
N MET A 137 -9.61 26.28 -2.06
CA MET A 137 -9.48 26.51 -0.62
C MET A 137 -9.38 28.00 -0.34
N GLU A 138 -10.21 28.47 0.59
CA GLU A 138 -10.19 29.85 1.05
C GLU A 138 -9.91 29.87 2.56
N LEU A 139 -8.96 30.70 2.99
CA LEU A 139 -8.62 30.83 4.41
C LEU A 139 -9.69 31.68 5.11
N LEU A 140 -10.32 31.13 6.14
CA LEU A 140 -11.32 31.87 6.90
C LEU A 140 -10.69 32.96 7.79
N PRO A 141 -11.38 34.09 8.02
CA PRO A 141 -10.83 35.24 8.74
C PRO A 141 -10.32 34.95 10.15
N GLU A 142 -10.87 33.91 10.81
CA GLU A 142 -10.50 33.52 12.18
C GLU A 142 -9.16 32.77 12.26
N GLY A 143 -8.56 32.45 11.11
CA GLY A 143 -7.26 31.79 11.01
C GLY A 143 -7.30 30.32 11.42
N LYS A 144 -6.59 29.48 10.67
CA LYS A 144 -6.46 28.01 10.86
C LYS A 144 -7.64 27.15 10.36
N VAL A 145 -8.70 27.73 9.81
CA VAL A 145 -9.77 26.98 9.14
C VAL A 145 -9.79 27.37 7.67
N TYR A 146 -9.79 26.37 6.80
CA TYR A 146 -9.96 26.55 5.36
C TYR A 146 -11.38 26.12 4.99
N ASP A 147 -12.06 26.93 4.20
CA ASP A 147 -13.29 26.54 3.51
C ASP A 147 -12.91 25.89 2.18
N THR A 148 -13.37 24.65 1.96
CA THR A 148 -13.03 23.85 0.79
C THR A 148 -14.28 23.67 -0.06
N LYS A 149 -14.28 24.21 -1.28
CA LYS A 149 -15.43 24.16 -2.19
C LYS A 149 -15.07 23.38 -3.45
N ALA A 150 -15.94 22.43 -3.82
CA ALA A 150 -15.82 21.75 -5.11
C ALA A 150 -15.96 22.77 -6.25
N THR A 151 -14.99 22.80 -7.17
CA THR A 151 -15.06 23.59 -8.41
C THR A 151 -15.67 22.79 -9.55
N ASP A 152 -15.48 21.46 -9.54
CA ASP A 152 -16.09 20.53 -10.47
C ASP A 152 -16.80 19.40 -9.70
N ARG A 153 -18.07 19.16 -10.03
CA ARG A 153 -18.89 18.09 -9.44
C ARG A 153 -19.27 17.00 -10.44
N THR A 154 -18.72 17.01 -11.66
CA THR A 154 -19.01 16.01 -12.71
C THR A 154 -18.87 14.58 -12.20
N GLY A 155 -17.83 14.28 -11.42
CA GLY A 155 -17.59 12.96 -10.83
C GLY A 155 -18.59 12.50 -9.76
N TRP A 156 -19.50 13.38 -9.30
CA TRP A 156 -20.43 13.08 -8.21
C TRP A 156 -21.53 12.09 -8.61
N ASN A 157 -21.92 12.08 -9.88
CA ASN A 157 -22.98 11.20 -10.38
C ASN A 157 -22.44 9.93 -11.06
N TYR A 158 -21.13 9.72 -11.03
CA TYR A 158 -20.51 8.54 -11.64
C TYR A 158 -20.97 7.24 -10.99
N LYS A 159 -21.09 6.19 -11.82
CA LYS A 159 -21.46 4.83 -11.41
C LYS A 159 -20.47 3.81 -11.94
N LEU A 160 -20.34 2.69 -11.26
CA LEU A 160 -19.59 1.56 -11.80
C LEU A 160 -20.41 0.86 -12.89
N PRO A 161 -19.81 0.54 -14.05
CA PRO A 161 -20.43 -0.38 -14.99
C PRO A 161 -20.56 -1.76 -14.33
N ARG A 162 -21.45 -2.63 -14.84
CA ARG A 162 -21.66 -3.99 -14.29
C ARG A 162 -20.40 -4.86 -14.21
N LYS A 163 -19.46 -4.62 -15.11
CA LYS A 163 -18.14 -5.28 -15.15
C LYS A 163 -17.07 -4.20 -15.13
N PRO A 164 -16.75 -3.65 -13.95
CA PRO A 164 -15.73 -2.61 -13.83
C PRO A 164 -14.36 -3.22 -14.12
N GLU A 165 -13.65 -2.63 -15.07
CA GLU A 165 -12.27 -2.99 -15.41
C GLU A 165 -11.34 -1.86 -15.00
N PHE A 166 -10.53 -2.12 -13.99
CA PHE A 166 -9.53 -1.19 -13.47
C PHE A 166 -8.16 -1.86 -13.45
N PHE A 167 -7.13 -1.04 -13.61
CA PHE A 167 -5.75 -1.48 -13.61
C PHE A 167 -4.89 -0.53 -12.78
N CYS A 168 -3.90 -1.09 -12.09
CA CYS A 168 -2.96 -0.31 -11.30
C CYS A 168 -1.85 0.20 -12.21
N GLU A 169 -1.70 1.52 -12.29
CA GLU A 169 -0.64 2.17 -13.05
C GLU A 169 0.44 2.69 -12.11
N LYS A 170 1.71 2.57 -12.55
CA LYS A 170 2.82 3.29 -11.94
C LYS A 170 2.94 4.64 -12.63
N ILE A 171 2.86 5.70 -11.83
CA ILE A 171 2.98 7.09 -12.29
C ILE A 171 4.22 7.75 -11.68
N GLN A 172 4.61 8.89 -12.24
CA GLN A 172 5.71 9.66 -11.67
C GLN A 172 5.31 10.21 -10.29
N GLY A 173 5.88 9.64 -9.23
CA GLY A 173 5.65 10.07 -7.85
C GLY A 173 6.82 10.86 -7.24
N ASP A 174 6.65 11.25 -5.98
CA ASP A 174 7.73 11.71 -5.10
C ASP A 174 7.88 10.73 -3.92
N TYR A 175 9.01 10.04 -3.84
CA TYR A 175 9.26 9.05 -2.78
C TYR A 175 9.44 9.67 -1.39
N LEU A 176 9.81 10.95 -1.30
CA LEU A 176 9.94 11.68 -0.04
C LEU A 176 8.59 12.22 0.44
N HIS A 177 7.68 12.52 -0.50
CA HIS A 177 6.33 13.02 -0.21
C HIS A 177 5.25 12.20 -0.94
N PRO A 178 5.16 10.89 -0.69
CA PRO A 178 4.36 9.98 -1.51
C PRO A 178 2.85 10.20 -1.36
N TRP A 179 2.41 10.85 -0.28
CA TRP A 179 1.02 11.26 -0.11
C TRP A 179 0.70 12.57 -0.85
N ALA A 180 1.68 13.46 -1.06
CA ALA A 180 1.46 14.65 -1.88
C ALA A 180 1.50 14.33 -3.38
N LYS A 181 2.40 13.41 -3.77
CA LYS A 181 2.57 12.97 -5.16
C LYS A 181 2.74 11.44 -5.21
N PRO A 182 1.63 10.67 -5.23
CA PRO A 182 1.68 9.21 -5.22
C PRO A 182 2.32 8.66 -6.48
N SER A 183 3.02 7.52 -6.36
CA SER A 183 3.61 6.81 -7.49
C SER A 183 2.70 5.74 -8.09
N VAL A 184 1.47 5.61 -7.59
CA VAL A 184 0.47 4.65 -8.08
C VAL A 184 -0.92 5.28 -8.15
N GLN A 185 -1.71 4.86 -9.13
CA GLN A 185 -3.13 5.17 -9.28
C GLN A 185 -3.88 3.95 -9.82
N LEU A 186 -5.21 3.92 -9.70
CA LEU A 186 -6.04 2.98 -10.44
C LEU A 186 -6.72 3.70 -11.59
N SER A 187 -6.60 3.16 -12.79
CA SER A 187 -7.18 3.73 -14.00
C SER A 187 -8.23 2.77 -14.53
N GLY A 188 -9.34 3.32 -15.02
CA GLY A 188 -10.47 2.52 -15.50
C GLY A 188 -11.55 3.41 -16.08
N LYS A 189 -12.74 2.84 -16.26
CA LYS A 189 -13.90 3.56 -16.78
C LYS A 189 -15.09 3.49 -15.83
N MET A 190 -15.82 4.60 -15.74
CA MET A 190 -17.09 4.71 -15.03
C MET A 190 -18.15 5.29 -15.95
N LEU A 191 -19.42 5.08 -15.61
CA LEU A 191 -20.54 5.69 -16.31
C LEU A 191 -20.76 7.10 -15.76
N ASN A 192 -20.87 8.10 -16.64
CA ASN A 192 -21.32 9.45 -16.27
C ASN A 192 -22.85 9.48 -16.05
N GLU A 193 -23.41 10.68 -15.85
CA GLU A 193 -24.85 10.87 -15.63
C GLU A 193 -25.68 10.50 -16.88
N GLU A 194 -25.11 10.71 -18.06
CA GLU A 194 -25.68 10.35 -19.36
C GLU A 194 -25.59 8.84 -19.68
N GLY A 195 -24.87 8.06 -18.86
CA GLY A 195 -24.65 6.63 -19.09
C GLY A 195 -23.52 6.30 -20.07
N GLU A 196 -22.68 7.28 -20.40
CA GLU A 196 -21.50 7.10 -21.24
C GLU A 196 -20.28 6.69 -20.40
N LEU A 197 -19.41 5.85 -20.98
CA LEU A 197 -18.18 5.45 -20.32
C LEU A 197 -17.11 6.53 -20.42
N VAL A 198 -16.70 7.07 -19.28
CA VAL A 198 -15.62 8.05 -19.14
C VAL A 198 -14.43 7.45 -18.42
N ASN A 199 -13.22 7.85 -18.83
CA ASN A 199 -11.99 7.43 -18.15
C ASN A 199 -11.87 8.14 -16.80
N VAL A 200 -11.50 7.39 -15.77
CA VAL A 200 -11.26 7.92 -14.43
C VAL A 200 -9.95 7.41 -13.87
N ASN A 201 -9.29 8.28 -13.09
CA ASN A 201 -8.06 7.96 -12.38
C ASN A 201 -8.31 8.11 -10.87
N LEU A 202 -8.38 6.99 -10.17
CA LEU A 202 -8.54 6.94 -8.73
C LEU A 202 -7.18 7.06 -8.05
N LYS A 203 -7.10 7.86 -7.00
CA LYS A 203 -5.88 8.11 -6.23
C LYS A 203 -5.97 7.45 -4.85
N PRO A 204 -4.83 7.07 -4.23
CA PRO A 204 -4.84 6.64 -2.84
C PRO A 204 -5.51 7.69 -1.96
N ILE A 205 -6.38 7.27 -1.04
CA ILE A 205 -7.25 8.17 -0.28
C ILE A 205 -6.44 9.28 0.41
N GLY A 206 -5.35 8.95 1.09
CA GLY A 206 -4.49 9.93 1.77
C GLY A 206 -3.82 10.96 0.85
N SER A 207 -3.92 10.82 -0.47
CA SER A 207 -3.36 11.74 -1.47
C SER A 207 -4.38 12.73 -2.05
N THR A 208 -5.53 12.89 -1.39
CA THR A 208 -6.62 13.76 -1.82
C THR A 208 -7.17 14.57 -0.66
N VAL A 209 -7.69 15.76 -0.96
CA VAL A 209 -8.36 16.63 0.02
C VAL A 209 -9.88 16.46 -0.13
N LEU A 210 -10.43 16.88 -1.27
CA LEU A 210 -11.82 16.63 -1.64
C LEU A 210 -11.91 15.42 -2.58
N ARG A 211 -12.87 14.53 -2.32
CA ARG A 211 -12.92 13.20 -2.93
C ARG A 211 -14.29 12.56 -2.82
N ARG A 212 -14.52 11.55 -3.66
CA ARG A 212 -15.60 10.57 -3.53
C ARG A 212 -15.01 9.17 -3.34
N THR A 213 -15.45 8.50 -2.28
CA THR A 213 -14.86 7.21 -1.84
C THR A 213 -15.59 6.00 -2.39
N SER A 214 -16.92 6.09 -2.55
CA SER A 214 -17.74 4.96 -2.97
C SER A 214 -18.73 5.34 -4.07
N PHE A 215 -19.10 4.35 -4.87
CA PHE A 215 -19.86 4.51 -6.11
C PHE A 215 -20.98 3.48 -6.18
N PRO A 216 -22.19 3.85 -6.64
CA PRO A 216 -23.22 2.87 -6.91
C PRO A 216 -22.83 2.09 -8.17
N MET A 217 -23.32 0.86 -8.26
CA MET A 217 -23.20 0.08 -9.50
C MET A 217 -24.43 0.29 -10.38
N GLU A 218 -24.25 0.23 -11.69
CA GLU A 218 -25.32 0.28 -12.68
C GLU A 218 -26.41 -0.78 -12.38
N SER A 219 -27.66 -0.33 -12.24
CA SER A 219 -28.82 -1.20 -12.03
C SER A 219 -29.20 -1.97 -13.30
N LYS A 220 -29.94 -3.07 -13.16
CA LYS A 220 -30.64 -3.66 -14.31
C LYS A 220 -31.72 -2.69 -14.79
N GLN A 221 -31.69 -2.32 -16.06
CA GLN A 221 -32.93 -1.97 -16.76
C GLN A 221 -33.66 -3.29 -16.98
N ASP A 222 -34.82 -3.44 -16.34
CA ASP A 222 -35.78 -4.51 -16.63
C ASP A 222 -36.47 -4.26 -17.98
#